data_AF-A0A517NI03-F1
#
_entry.id   AF-A0A517NI03-F1
#
_cell.length_a   1.000
_cell.length_b   1.000
_cell.length_c   1.000
_cell.angle_alpha   90.00
_cell.angle_beta   90.00
_cell.angle_gamma   90.00
#
_symmetry.space_group_name_H-M   'P 1'
#
loop_
_entity.id
_entity.type
_entity.pdbx_description
1 polymer ?
#
loop_
_entity_poly.entity_id
_entity_poly.type
_entity_poly.pdbx_seq_one_letter_code
_entity_poly.pdbx_strand_id
1 'polypeptide(L)'
;MKRNAFTLIELILAVAASAMVMVSLTGSVMVVSGLLQPDEQAAQFAIDRQISDRVSEDLRYSTAIGPLPSGSGFRLTRTEPAGATATLDYKADWTGLTRTVGSAPEITLDTVGVSHQFQIDGVSGASWTPPPVVYPQFRSGSAGATSGSTDKLSVPTPAGVIDGDLILLCFSGRSPYTVELSKKNEWSTLVHTDNNGLLLFVAYRWASSNFKDEIDVKVTPNSRFAVSMAAFSNVRANSPIGSISIYKNTSKSSGLNPLALEPASMNANDLNIQIIAGEGSPWVNGTIGMSSFVDIEQISAPGTLFPSNSIGITLRRGSSASLTPPQMHHSIFFSGYLVQAGIVLQGPL
;
A
#
# COMPACT_ATOMS: atom_id res chain seq x y z
N MET A 1 63.25 15.89 52.89
CA MET A 1 62.16 15.12 52.25
C MET A 1 60.83 15.64 52.77
N LYS A 2 60.11 16.48 52.00
CA LYS A 2 58.73 16.90 52.32
C LYS A 2 57.77 15.91 51.67
N ARG A 3 57.05 15.11 52.48
CA ARG A 3 55.94 14.29 52.02
C ARG A 3 54.73 15.21 51.82
N ASN A 4 54.33 15.43 50.56
CA ASN A 4 53.07 16.09 50.23
C ASN A 4 51.94 15.08 50.50
N ALA A 5 51.47 15.04 51.74
CA ALA A 5 50.23 14.35 52.07
C ALA A 5 49.08 15.23 51.57
N PHE A 6 48.33 14.76 50.58
CA PHE A 6 47.06 15.37 50.20
C PHE A 6 46.17 15.40 51.43
N THR A 7 45.58 16.56 51.71
CA THR A 7 44.62 16.68 52.81
C THR A 7 43.37 15.87 52.47
N LEU A 8 42.73 15.28 53.49
CA LEU A 8 41.49 14.50 53.30
C LEU A 8 40.44 15.27 52.47
N ILE A 9 40.42 16.60 52.59
CA ILE A 9 39.56 17.52 51.84
C ILE A 9 39.87 17.51 50.34
N GLU A 10 41.14 17.50 49.93
CA GLU A 10 41.54 17.43 48.51
C GLU A 10 41.16 16.08 47.89
N LEU A 11 41.25 14.99 48.65
CA LEU A 11 40.81 13.67 48.20
C LEU A 11 39.29 13.62 47.99
N ILE A 12 38.52 14.19 48.92
CA ILE A 12 37.05 14.25 48.81
C ILE A 12 36.64 15.11 47.60
N LEU A 13 37.30 16.25 47.38
CA LEU A 13 37.04 17.11 46.23
C LEU A 13 37.38 16.44 44.90
N ALA A 14 38.49 15.70 44.83
CA ALA A 14 38.87 14.96 43.63
C ALA A 14 37.88 13.82 43.30
N VAL A 15 37.39 13.11 44.32
CA VAL A 15 36.38 12.06 44.15
C VAL A 15 35.04 12.65 43.71
N ALA A 16 34.61 13.77 44.31
CA ALA A 16 33.39 14.46 43.91
C ALA A 16 33.46 15.00 42.47
N ALA A 17 34.60 15.58 42.07
CA ALA A 17 34.82 16.04 40.70
C ALA A 17 34.82 14.88 39.70
N SER A 18 35.48 13.76 40.04
CA SER A 18 35.50 12.55 39.21
C SER A 18 34.10 11.94 39.04
N ALA A 19 33.29 11.92 40.10
CA ALA A 19 31.90 11.47 40.04
C ALA A 19 31.04 12.36 39.13
N MET A 20 31.17 13.69 39.21
CA MET A 20 30.47 14.62 38.32
C MET A 20 30.88 14.43 36.85
N VAL A 21 32.16 14.21 36.58
CA VAL A 21 32.65 13.93 35.22
C VAL A 21 32.06 12.62 34.70
N MET A 22 32.05 11.54 35.50
CA MET A 22 31.46 10.26 35.09
C MET A 22 29.94 10.34 34.86
N VAL A 23 29.20 11.11 35.67
CA VAL A 23 27.77 11.34 35.46
C VAL A 23 27.53 12.12 34.16
N SER A 24 28.35 13.14 33.87
CA SER A 24 28.24 13.91 32.63
C SER A 24 28.59 13.07 31.38
N LEU A 25 29.57 12.18 31.50
CA LEU A 25 29.97 11.28 30.42
C LEU A 25 28.89 10.24 30.15
N THR A 26 28.31 9.67 31.20
CA THR A 26 27.21 8.69 31.10
C THR A 26 25.96 9.32 30.49
N GLY A 27 25.61 10.54 30.89
CA GLY A 27 24.51 11.29 30.27
C GLY A 27 24.76 11.60 28.79
N SER A 28 26.00 11.98 28.44
CA SER A 28 26.38 12.24 27.04
C SER A 28 26.33 10.98 26.18
N VAL A 29 26.79 9.83 26.72
CA VAL A 29 26.69 8.53 26.04
C VAL A 29 25.23 8.12 25.87
N MET A 30 24.37 8.28 26.88
CA MET A 30 22.93 7.99 26.73
C MET A 30 22.23 8.86 25.68
N VAL A 31 22.56 10.15 25.61
CA VAL A 31 22.00 11.08 24.61
C VAL A 31 22.51 10.73 23.20
N VAL A 32 23.78 10.39 23.05
CA VAL A 32 24.36 9.97 21.75
C VAL A 32 23.85 8.60 21.32
N SER A 33 23.71 7.65 22.25
CA SER A 33 23.10 6.33 21.98
C SER A 33 21.62 6.43 21.61
N GLY A 34 20.87 7.35 22.24
CA GLY A 34 19.47 7.63 21.87
C GLY A 34 19.29 8.28 20.50
N LEU A 35 20.31 9.01 20.01
CA LEU A 35 20.32 9.58 18.66
C LEU A 35 20.73 8.57 17.57
N LEU A 36 21.32 7.42 17.96
CA LEU A 36 21.75 6.34 17.06
C LEU A 36 20.72 5.21 16.93
N GLN A 37 19.59 5.27 17.65
CA GLN A 37 18.51 4.27 17.62
C GLN A 37 17.29 4.52 16.68
N PRO A 38 17.30 5.44 15.68
CA PRO A 38 16.09 5.70 14.89
C PRO A 38 15.72 4.59 13.89
N ASP A 39 16.63 3.66 13.56
CA ASP A 39 16.40 2.69 12.48
C ASP A 39 15.62 1.44 12.95
N GLU A 40 15.93 0.91 14.14
CA GLU A 40 15.24 -0.28 14.69
C GLU A 40 13.78 0.03 15.08
N GLN A 41 13.53 1.20 15.66
CA GLN A 41 12.16 1.61 16.00
C GLN A 41 11.33 1.89 14.74
N ALA A 42 11.91 2.54 13.72
CA ALA A 42 11.21 2.78 12.46
C ALA A 42 10.92 1.46 11.72
N ALA A 43 11.85 0.50 11.75
CA ALA A 43 11.65 -0.85 11.22
C ALA A 43 10.53 -1.59 11.98
N GLN A 44 10.51 -1.50 13.32
CA GLN A 44 9.44 -2.10 14.12
C GLN A 44 8.08 -1.46 13.83
N PHE A 45 8.00 -0.13 13.76
CA PHE A 45 6.76 0.56 13.36
C PHE A 45 6.27 0.15 11.96
N ALA A 46 7.19 -0.11 11.02
CA ALA A 46 6.84 -0.61 9.70
C ALA A 46 6.27 -2.04 9.76
N ILE A 47 6.85 -2.91 10.58
CA ILE A 47 6.37 -4.28 10.84
C ILE A 47 4.99 -4.24 11.50
N ASP A 48 4.82 -3.48 12.58
CA ASP A 48 3.55 -3.34 13.31
C ASP A 48 2.43 -2.85 12.39
N ARG A 49 2.76 -1.89 11.51
CA ARG A 49 1.86 -1.39 10.50
C ARG A 49 1.46 -2.47 9.49
N GLN A 50 2.42 -3.23 8.95
CA GLN A 50 2.13 -4.32 8.01
C GLN A 50 1.24 -5.40 8.64
N ILE A 51 1.47 -5.70 9.93
CA ILE A 51 0.64 -6.63 10.71
C ILE A 51 -0.78 -6.07 10.84
N SER A 52 -0.92 -4.81 11.26
CA SER A 52 -2.21 -4.14 11.43
C SER A 52 -3.00 -4.05 10.13
N ASP A 53 -2.34 -3.66 9.03
CA ASP A 53 -2.95 -3.57 7.69
C ASP A 53 -3.46 -4.96 7.25
N ARG A 54 -2.66 -6.02 7.48
CA ARG A 54 -3.05 -7.40 7.15
C ARG A 54 -4.21 -7.91 8.00
N VAL A 55 -4.18 -7.71 9.32
CA VAL A 55 -5.27 -8.12 10.22
C VAL A 55 -6.56 -7.39 9.85
N SER A 56 -6.49 -6.08 9.61
CA SER A 56 -7.65 -5.27 9.24
C SER A 56 -8.26 -5.72 7.91
N GLU A 57 -7.43 -6.14 6.98
CA GLU A 57 -7.87 -6.65 5.68
C GLU A 57 -8.53 -8.03 5.78
N ASP A 58 -7.92 -8.97 6.51
CA ASP A 58 -8.53 -10.27 6.76
C ASP A 58 -9.85 -10.15 7.53
N LEU A 59 -9.96 -9.17 8.45
CA LEU A 59 -11.22 -8.82 9.12
C LEU A 59 -12.26 -8.27 8.15
N ARG A 60 -11.86 -7.36 7.25
CA ARG A 60 -12.75 -6.73 6.26
C ARG A 60 -13.44 -7.76 5.37
N TYR A 61 -12.74 -8.83 5.00
CA TYR A 61 -13.26 -9.89 4.14
C TYR A 61 -13.74 -11.12 4.92
N SER A 62 -13.75 -11.06 6.26
CA SER A 62 -14.25 -12.15 7.08
C SER A 62 -15.78 -12.26 7.00
N THR A 63 -16.26 -13.49 6.86
CA THR A 63 -17.68 -13.84 6.99
C THR A 63 -18.04 -14.24 8.42
N ALA A 64 -17.05 -14.61 9.23
CA ALA A 64 -17.22 -14.84 10.67
C ALA A 64 -15.91 -14.60 11.43
N ILE A 65 -16.03 -14.18 12.69
CA ILE A 65 -14.95 -14.10 13.67
C ILE A 65 -15.33 -14.91 14.91
N GLY A 66 -14.38 -15.67 15.44
CA GLY A 66 -14.56 -16.45 16.65
C GLY A 66 -13.25 -16.56 17.43
N PRO A 67 -13.32 -16.98 18.70
CA PRO A 67 -12.12 -17.31 19.44
C PRO A 67 -11.41 -18.52 18.81
N LEU A 68 -10.09 -18.56 18.94
CA LEU A 68 -9.33 -19.76 18.62
C LEU A 68 -9.79 -20.93 19.52
N PRO A 69 -9.92 -22.18 19.00
CA PRO A 69 -10.34 -23.32 19.82
C PRO A 69 -9.37 -23.65 20.96
N SER A 70 -8.10 -23.28 20.81
CA SER A 70 -7.07 -23.39 21.83
C SER A 70 -6.03 -22.28 21.67
N GLY A 71 -5.53 -21.77 22.80
CA GLY A 71 -4.55 -20.68 22.85
C GLY A 71 -5.17 -19.28 22.89
N SER A 72 -4.31 -18.26 22.91
CA SER A 72 -4.70 -16.85 22.89
C SER A 72 -4.71 -16.35 21.45
N GLY A 73 -5.84 -15.80 21.01
CA GLY A 73 -5.99 -15.23 19.68
C GLY A 73 -7.39 -15.42 19.11
N PHE A 74 -7.52 -15.29 17.79
CA PHE A 74 -8.80 -15.33 17.11
C PHE A 74 -8.73 -16.08 15.78
N ARG A 75 -9.88 -16.63 15.40
CA ARG A 75 -10.12 -17.32 14.14
C ARG A 75 -11.05 -16.47 13.29
N LEU A 76 -10.65 -16.24 12.05
CA LEU A 76 -11.49 -15.65 11.02
C LEU A 76 -11.91 -16.75 10.05
N THR A 77 -13.10 -16.60 9.52
CA THR A 77 -13.59 -17.37 8.38
C THR A 77 -13.79 -16.39 7.25
N ARG A 78 -13.29 -16.68 6.04
CA ARG A 78 -13.49 -15.84 4.86
C ARG A 78 -13.78 -16.69 3.64
N THR A 79 -14.37 -16.09 2.61
CA THR A 79 -14.58 -16.74 1.31
C THR A 79 -13.35 -16.54 0.43
N GLU A 80 -12.79 -17.64 -0.06
CA GLU A 80 -11.63 -17.74 -0.96
C GLU A 80 -12.04 -17.70 -2.45
N PRO A 81 -11.07 -17.54 -3.36
CA PRO A 81 -11.34 -17.26 -4.77
C PRO A 81 -12.21 -18.27 -5.51
N ALA A 82 -12.21 -19.53 -5.07
CA ALA A 82 -12.96 -20.62 -5.67
C ALA A 82 -14.37 -20.79 -5.05
N GLY A 83 -14.82 -19.86 -4.21
CA GLY A 83 -16.03 -20.00 -3.41
C GLY A 83 -15.87 -20.96 -2.22
N ALA A 84 -14.65 -21.44 -1.99
CA ALA A 84 -14.30 -22.22 -0.80
C ALA A 84 -14.24 -21.32 0.42
N THR A 85 -14.48 -21.89 1.59
CA THR A 85 -14.30 -21.18 2.86
C THR A 85 -12.88 -21.44 3.37
N ALA A 86 -12.10 -20.39 3.63
CA ALA A 86 -10.86 -20.51 4.39
C ALA A 86 -11.03 -20.07 5.83
N THR A 87 -10.28 -20.75 6.69
CA THR A 87 -10.13 -20.41 8.09
C THR A 87 -8.75 -19.78 8.29
N LEU A 88 -8.69 -18.64 8.98
CA LEU A 88 -7.46 -17.96 9.31
C LEU A 88 -7.32 -17.91 10.81
N ASP A 89 -6.22 -18.43 11.32
CA ASP A 89 -5.95 -18.50 12.74
C ASP A 89 -4.83 -17.53 13.08
N TYR A 90 -5.13 -16.52 13.89
CA TYR A 90 -4.17 -15.60 14.46
C TYR A 90 -3.90 -16.00 15.90
N LYS A 91 -2.71 -16.55 16.16
CA LYS A 91 -2.31 -17.01 17.48
C LYS A 91 -1.25 -16.06 18.03
N ALA A 92 -1.50 -15.53 19.21
CA ALA A 92 -0.54 -14.72 19.95
C ALA A 92 -0.03 -15.53 21.14
N ASP A 93 1.28 -15.69 21.24
CA ASP A 93 1.93 -16.24 22.44
C ASP A 93 3.19 -15.45 22.80
N TRP A 94 3.96 -15.97 23.76
CA TRP A 94 5.18 -15.33 24.24
C TRP A 94 6.30 -15.30 23.18
N THR A 95 6.18 -16.10 22.11
CA THR A 95 7.12 -16.10 20.97
C THR A 95 6.72 -15.13 19.87
N GLY A 96 5.53 -14.53 19.95
CA GLY A 96 5.07 -13.53 18.98
C GLY A 96 3.65 -13.73 18.49
N LEU A 97 3.34 -13.10 17.35
CA LEU A 97 2.08 -13.25 16.63
C LEU A 97 2.31 -14.15 15.42
N THR A 98 1.55 -15.23 15.32
CA THR A 98 1.56 -16.12 14.16
C THR A 98 0.22 -16.12 13.45
N ARG A 99 0.24 -16.45 12.15
CA ARG A 99 -0.93 -16.57 11.29
C ARG A 99 -0.88 -17.87 10.51
N THR A 100 -1.98 -18.61 10.53
CA THR A 100 -2.17 -19.84 9.75
C THR A 100 -3.39 -19.69 8.84
N VAL A 101 -3.32 -20.17 7.59
CA VAL A 101 -4.44 -20.15 6.64
C VAL A 101 -4.80 -21.57 6.24
N GLY A 102 -5.96 -22.06 6.68
CA GLY A 102 -6.42 -23.41 6.44
C GLY A 102 -5.42 -24.44 6.97
N SER A 103 -4.89 -25.26 6.08
CA SER A 103 -3.85 -26.26 6.37
C SER A 103 -2.43 -25.81 5.97
N ALA A 104 -2.24 -24.53 5.63
CA ALA A 104 -0.93 -24.00 5.27
C ALA A 104 0.01 -23.99 6.50
N PRO A 105 1.34 -23.97 6.30
CA PRO A 105 2.28 -23.76 7.38
C PRO A 105 2.00 -22.46 8.13
N GLU A 106 2.22 -22.48 9.45
CA GLU A 106 2.14 -21.30 10.30
C GLU A 106 3.23 -20.29 9.89
N ILE A 107 2.84 -19.02 9.74
CA ILE A 107 3.74 -17.92 9.42
C ILE A 107 3.87 -17.03 10.66
N THR A 108 5.09 -16.82 11.13
CA THR A 108 5.36 -15.83 12.18
C THR A 108 5.27 -14.42 11.58
N LEU A 109 4.33 -13.63 12.08
CA LEU A 109 4.13 -12.23 11.68
C LEU A 109 5.00 -11.28 12.51
N ASP A 110 5.17 -11.59 13.78
CA ASP A 110 6.06 -10.89 14.71
C ASP A 110 6.86 -11.92 15.51
N THR A 111 8.18 -11.77 15.57
CA THR A 111 9.09 -12.65 16.34
C THR A 111 9.43 -12.09 17.71
N VAL A 112 9.02 -10.85 17.98
CA VAL A 112 9.12 -10.22 19.30
C VAL A 112 7.75 -10.39 19.93
N GLY A 113 7.65 -11.07 21.08
CA GLY A 113 6.39 -11.23 21.79
C GLY A 113 5.64 -9.89 21.88
N VAL A 114 4.30 -9.89 21.81
CA VAL A 114 3.44 -8.70 21.73
C VAL A 114 3.85 -7.65 22.78
N SER A 115 4.78 -6.77 22.40
CA SER A 115 5.50 -5.89 23.32
C SER A 115 4.76 -4.56 23.38
N HIS A 116 3.55 -4.60 23.91
CA HIS A 116 2.86 -3.40 24.36
C HIS A 116 2.31 -3.63 25.77
N GLN A 117 3.20 -3.73 26.76
CA GLN A 117 2.90 -3.17 28.06
C GLN A 117 3.29 -1.70 28.05
N PHE A 118 2.33 -0.82 27.80
CA PHE A 118 2.46 0.58 28.18
C PHE A 118 2.01 0.76 29.63
N GLN A 119 2.71 0.16 30.59
CA GLN A 119 2.79 0.64 31.98
C GLN A 119 4.08 0.13 32.63
N ILE A 120 4.99 1.05 32.96
CA ILE A 120 6.02 0.85 33.98
C ILE A 120 5.65 1.78 35.14
N ASP A 121 5.28 1.20 36.28
CA ASP A 121 5.09 1.88 37.57
C ASP A 121 4.18 3.13 37.57
N GLY A 122 3.11 3.15 36.76
CA GLY A 122 2.13 4.23 36.76
C GLY A 122 2.63 5.59 36.24
N VAL A 123 3.83 5.64 35.63
CA VAL A 123 4.34 6.85 34.97
C VAL A 123 4.19 6.67 33.47
N SER A 124 3.30 7.47 32.87
CA SER A 124 3.23 7.63 31.41
C SER A 124 4.56 8.20 30.92
N GLY A 125 5.30 7.42 30.13
CA GLY A 125 6.48 7.91 29.41
C GLY A 125 6.11 9.13 28.57
N ALA A 126 7.08 10.04 28.37
CA ALA A 126 6.87 11.19 27.50
C ALA A 126 6.38 10.69 26.14
N SER A 127 5.23 11.19 25.69
CA SER A 127 4.72 10.91 24.36
C SER A 127 5.70 11.47 23.34
N TRP A 128 6.65 10.66 22.88
CA TRP A 128 7.37 10.93 21.66
C TRP A 128 6.33 10.84 20.54
N THR A 129 5.92 12.00 20.02
CA THR A 129 5.17 12.06 18.78
C THR A 129 6.22 12.01 17.68
N PRO A 130 6.30 10.93 16.87
CA PRO A 130 7.13 10.95 15.70
C PRO A 130 6.81 12.22 14.90
N PRO A 131 7.81 12.92 14.34
CA PRO A 131 7.51 13.94 13.35
C PRO A 131 6.59 13.33 12.29
N PRO A 132 5.59 14.06 11.78
CA PRO A 132 4.64 13.52 10.83
C PRO A 132 5.42 12.97 9.64
N VAL A 133 5.46 11.64 9.52
CA VAL A 133 6.09 11.00 8.36
C VAL A 133 5.23 11.40 7.17
N VAL A 134 5.81 12.17 6.26
CA VAL A 134 5.15 12.60 5.05
C VAL A 134 5.37 11.50 4.01
N TYR A 135 4.30 10.92 3.50
CA TYR A 135 4.31 9.84 2.52
C TYR A 135 3.17 10.07 1.53
N PRO A 136 3.20 9.45 0.33
CA PRO A 136 2.13 9.60 -0.62
C PRO A 136 0.80 9.13 -0.05
N GLN A 137 -0.24 9.95 -0.19
CA GLN A 137 -1.57 9.69 0.35
C GLN A 137 -2.61 9.82 -0.74
N PHE A 138 -3.46 8.80 -0.86
CA PHE A 138 -4.68 8.92 -1.65
C PHE A 138 -5.57 10.00 -1.05
N ARG A 139 -5.97 10.95 -1.89
CA ARG A 139 -6.87 12.04 -1.52
C ARG A 139 -8.30 11.72 -1.91
N SER A 140 -8.51 11.37 -3.16
CA SER A 140 -9.83 11.13 -3.73
C SER A 140 -9.73 10.43 -5.09
N GLY A 141 -10.84 9.82 -5.47
CA GLY A 141 -11.01 9.15 -6.75
C GLY A 141 -12.19 9.70 -7.51
N SER A 142 -12.19 9.47 -8.82
CA SER A 142 -13.35 9.60 -9.67
C SER A 142 -13.29 8.55 -10.76
N ALA A 143 -14.43 8.13 -11.26
CA ALA A 143 -14.48 7.18 -12.36
C ALA A 143 -15.66 7.45 -13.27
N GLY A 144 -15.52 6.95 -14.50
CA GLY A 144 -16.57 6.96 -15.50
C GLY A 144 -16.43 5.74 -16.40
N ALA A 145 -17.55 5.31 -16.96
CA ALA A 145 -17.55 4.25 -17.95
C ALA A 145 -18.61 4.51 -19.01
N THR A 146 -18.35 4.02 -20.21
CA THR A 146 -19.28 4.11 -21.32
C THR A 146 -20.41 3.08 -21.16
N SER A 147 -21.67 3.48 -21.33
CA SER A 147 -22.83 2.56 -21.32
C SER A 147 -22.99 1.77 -22.62
N GLY A 148 -22.24 2.13 -23.65
CA GLY A 148 -22.29 1.53 -24.97
C GLY A 148 -21.04 1.86 -25.79
N SER A 149 -21.11 1.56 -27.08
CA SER A 149 -20.03 1.82 -28.03
C SER A 149 -19.88 3.33 -28.27
N THR A 150 -18.73 3.92 -27.95
CA THR A 150 -18.46 5.34 -28.18
C THR A 150 -16.95 5.57 -28.38
N ASP A 151 -16.58 6.79 -28.74
CA ASP A 151 -15.21 7.22 -28.98
C ASP A 151 -14.74 8.26 -27.95
N LYS A 152 -15.60 8.66 -27.01
CA LYS A 152 -15.27 9.68 -26.01
C LYS A 152 -15.97 9.47 -24.67
N LEU A 153 -15.29 9.89 -23.60
CA LEU A 153 -15.82 9.99 -22.25
C LEU A 153 -15.16 11.17 -21.54
N SER A 154 -15.96 11.98 -20.85
CA SER A 154 -15.46 13.01 -19.95
C SER A 154 -15.56 12.48 -18.52
N VAL A 155 -14.47 12.58 -17.76
CA VAL A 155 -14.41 12.13 -16.37
C VAL A 155 -14.16 13.34 -15.48
N PRO A 156 -14.95 13.55 -14.42
CA PRO A 156 -14.72 14.66 -13.51
C PRO A 156 -13.39 14.49 -12.80
N THR A 157 -12.70 15.59 -12.55
CA THR A 157 -11.53 15.63 -11.68
C THR A 157 -11.93 15.16 -10.28
N PRO A 158 -11.11 14.34 -9.60
CA PRO A 158 -11.40 13.90 -8.24
C PRO A 158 -11.66 15.08 -7.30
N ALA A 159 -12.65 14.92 -6.42
CA ALA A 159 -13.05 15.99 -5.52
C ALA A 159 -11.91 16.39 -4.56
N GLY A 160 -11.74 17.68 -4.30
CA GLY A 160 -10.74 18.17 -3.34
C GLY A 160 -9.29 18.13 -3.83
N VAL A 161 -9.04 17.86 -5.11
CA VAL A 161 -7.72 18.04 -5.75
C VAL A 161 -7.22 19.47 -5.53
N ILE A 162 -5.95 19.60 -5.16
CA ILE A 162 -5.27 20.88 -4.99
C ILE A 162 -3.98 20.92 -5.81
N ASP A 163 -3.45 22.13 -6.00
CA ASP A 163 -2.17 22.36 -6.66
C ASP A 163 -1.06 21.53 -6.01
N GLY A 164 -0.28 20.82 -6.84
CA GLY A 164 0.80 19.96 -6.38
C GLY A 164 0.38 18.52 -6.05
N ASP A 165 -0.90 18.16 -6.14
CA ASP A 165 -1.29 16.74 -6.13
C ASP A 165 -0.86 16.06 -7.44
N LEU A 166 -0.46 14.80 -7.36
CA LEU A 166 -0.26 13.95 -8.52
C LEU A 166 -1.58 13.27 -8.88
N ILE A 167 -2.04 13.48 -10.10
CA ILE A 167 -3.23 12.84 -10.65
C ILE A 167 -2.80 11.68 -11.52
N LEU A 168 -3.29 10.49 -11.19
CA LEU A 168 -3.13 9.28 -11.97
C LEU A 168 -4.43 9.03 -12.74
N LEU A 169 -4.35 8.90 -14.06
CA LEU A 169 -5.44 8.50 -14.93
C LEU A 169 -5.18 7.09 -15.43
N CYS A 170 -6.15 6.22 -15.16
CA CYS A 170 -6.14 4.80 -15.48
C CYS A 170 -7.29 4.52 -16.45
N PHE A 171 -6.99 3.89 -17.56
CA PHE A 171 -7.94 3.57 -18.61
C PHE A 171 -7.90 2.08 -18.91
N SER A 172 -9.07 1.47 -19.06
CA SER A 172 -9.27 0.11 -19.55
C SER A 172 -10.28 0.14 -20.68
N GLY A 173 -9.98 -0.50 -21.82
CA GLY A 173 -10.93 -0.56 -22.93
C GLY A 173 -10.78 -1.78 -23.81
N ARG A 174 -11.89 -2.20 -24.43
CA ARG A 174 -11.93 -3.29 -25.40
C ARG A 174 -11.84 -2.76 -26.83
N SER A 175 -10.79 -3.18 -27.52
CA SER A 175 -10.41 -2.81 -28.89
C SER A 175 -10.13 -1.32 -29.17
N PRO A 176 -9.67 -0.49 -28.21
CA PRO A 176 -9.11 0.82 -28.56
C PRO A 176 -7.69 0.65 -29.11
N TYR A 177 -7.40 1.27 -30.26
CA TYR A 177 -6.04 1.31 -30.82
C TYR A 177 -5.27 2.55 -30.37
N THR A 178 -5.98 3.58 -29.92
CA THR A 178 -5.42 4.86 -29.48
C THR A 178 -6.17 5.36 -28.27
N VAL A 179 -5.45 6.03 -27.37
CA VAL A 179 -6.02 6.80 -26.25
C VAL A 179 -5.44 8.22 -26.33
N GLU A 180 -6.32 9.21 -26.41
CA GLU A 180 -5.99 10.62 -26.47
C GLU A 180 -6.64 11.37 -25.31
N LEU A 181 -5.82 12.00 -24.50
CA LEU A 181 -6.28 12.83 -23.38
C LEU A 181 -6.38 14.29 -23.81
N SER A 182 -7.36 15.01 -23.26
CA SER A 182 -7.36 16.48 -23.31
C SER A 182 -6.04 17.04 -22.73
N LYS A 183 -5.48 18.06 -23.40
CA LYS A 183 -4.15 18.62 -23.11
C LYS A 183 -3.05 17.54 -23.06
N LYS A 184 -3.00 16.66 -24.06
CA LYS A 184 -2.06 15.53 -24.18
C LYS A 184 -0.62 15.83 -23.75
N ASN A 185 -0.09 17.00 -24.08
CA ASN A 185 1.30 17.39 -23.77
C ASN A 185 1.57 17.63 -22.27
N GLU A 186 0.52 17.70 -21.45
CA GLU A 186 0.63 17.89 -19.99
C GLU A 186 0.58 16.56 -19.23
N TRP A 187 0.43 15.44 -19.94
CA TRP A 187 0.38 14.08 -19.38
C TRP A 187 1.64 13.30 -19.71
N SER A 188 2.14 12.57 -18.72
CA SER A 188 3.22 11.61 -18.88
C SER A 188 2.66 10.19 -18.87
N THR A 189 2.79 9.47 -19.97
CA THR A 189 2.35 8.07 -20.07
C THR A 189 3.30 7.15 -19.30
N LEU A 190 2.73 6.30 -18.43
CA LEU A 190 3.44 5.28 -17.65
C LEU A 190 3.27 3.90 -18.26
N VAL A 191 2.04 3.57 -18.64
CA VAL A 191 1.68 2.26 -19.18
C VAL A 191 0.84 2.47 -20.43
N HIS A 192 1.17 1.74 -21.48
CA HIS A 192 0.34 1.59 -22.67
C HIS A 192 0.51 0.16 -23.14
N THR A 193 -0.47 -0.69 -22.86
CA THR A 193 -0.26 -2.13 -22.94
C THR A 193 -1.55 -2.87 -23.29
N ASP A 194 -1.50 -3.62 -24.38
CA ASP A 194 -2.60 -4.47 -24.86
C ASP A 194 -2.42 -5.94 -24.46
N ASN A 195 -3.53 -6.61 -24.16
CA ASN A 195 -3.63 -8.07 -24.07
C ASN A 195 -4.85 -8.58 -24.84
N ASN A 196 -4.62 -9.01 -26.08
CA ASN A 196 -5.63 -9.51 -27.02
C ASN A 196 -6.82 -8.55 -27.21
N GLY A 197 -6.51 -7.25 -27.34
CA GLY A 197 -7.48 -6.18 -27.51
C GLY A 197 -8.10 -5.68 -26.20
N LEU A 198 -7.64 -6.11 -25.03
CA LEU A 198 -7.85 -5.40 -23.77
C LEU A 198 -6.67 -4.45 -23.55
N LEU A 199 -6.92 -3.14 -23.65
CA LEU A 199 -5.90 -2.11 -23.44
C LEU A 199 -5.94 -1.59 -22.00
N LEU A 200 -4.78 -1.61 -21.33
CA LEU A 200 -4.50 -0.81 -20.14
C LEU A 200 -3.65 0.39 -20.54
N PHE A 201 -4.13 1.59 -20.22
CA PHE A 201 -3.38 2.83 -20.36
C PHE A 201 -3.33 3.55 -19.02
N VAL A 202 -2.15 3.96 -18.60
CA VAL A 202 -1.96 4.73 -17.36
C VAL A 202 -1.08 5.93 -17.67
N ALA A 203 -1.52 7.10 -17.25
CA ALA A 203 -0.75 8.34 -17.35
C ALA A 203 -0.87 9.13 -16.05
N TYR A 204 0.10 10.00 -15.80
CA TYR A 204 0.02 10.92 -14.68
C TYR A 204 0.28 12.36 -15.10
N ARG A 205 -0.15 13.26 -14.23
CA ARG A 205 0.07 14.70 -14.36
C ARG A 205 0.01 15.35 -12.97
N TRP A 206 0.72 16.45 -12.79
CA TRP A 206 0.54 17.32 -11.62
C TRP A 206 -0.68 18.23 -11.76
N ALA A 207 -1.49 18.27 -10.72
CA ALA A 207 -2.56 19.25 -10.55
C ALA A 207 -1.96 20.65 -10.38
N SER A 208 -2.65 21.63 -10.95
CA SER A 208 -2.27 23.04 -10.97
C SER A 208 -3.54 23.87 -10.99
N SER A 209 -3.45 25.16 -10.70
CA SER A 209 -4.59 26.08 -10.74
C SER A 209 -5.36 26.11 -12.07
N ASN A 210 -4.74 25.67 -13.17
CA ASN A 210 -5.37 25.54 -14.50
C ASN A 210 -5.84 24.11 -14.84
N PHE A 211 -5.91 23.22 -13.85
CA PHE A 211 -6.44 21.87 -14.00
C PHE A 211 -7.95 21.98 -14.20
N LYS A 212 -8.46 21.33 -15.25
CA LYS A 212 -9.88 21.40 -15.58
C LYS A 212 -10.71 20.62 -14.57
N ASP A 213 -11.98 20.97 -14.44
CA ASP A 213 -12.95 20.19 -13.66
C ASP A 213 -13.26 18.83 -14.30
N GLU A 214 -12.96 18.66 -15.59
CA GLU A 214 -13.16 17.40 -16.32
C GLU A 214 -12.01 17.12 -17.29
N ILE A 215 -11.70 15.84 -17.46
CA ILE A 215 -10.72 15.34 -18.42
C ILE A 215 -11.44 14.53 -19.50
N ASP A 216 -11.32 14.98 -20.75
CA ASP A 216 -11.80 14.22 -21.90
C ASP A 216 -10.80 13.13 -22.28
N VAL A 217 -11.32 11.92 -22.42
CA VAL A 217 -10.63 10.77 -22.98
C VAL A 217 -11.29 10.42 -24.31
N LYS A 218 -10.50 10.46 -25.39
CA LYS A 218 -10.90 10.04 -26.73
C LYS A 218 -10.18 8.78 -27.13
N VAL A 219 -10.86 7.89 -27.84
CA VAL A 219 -10.32 6.60 -28.30
C VAL A 219 -10.76 6.32 -29.73
N THR A 220 -10.26 5.22 -30.29
CA THR A 220 -10.70 4.76 -31.60
C THR A 220 -12.21 4.48 -31.60
N PRO A 221 -12.96 4.81 -32.68
CA PRO A 221 -14.39 4.59 -32.73
C PRO A 221 -14.82 3.16 -32.44
N ASN A 222 -16.02 3.04 -31.89
CA ASN A 222 -16.64 1.77 -31.49
C ASN A 222 -15.96 1.04 -30.33
N SER A 223 -15.34 1.78 -29.41
CA SER A 223 -14.75 1.22 -28.21
C SER A 223 -15.76 1.20 -27.06
N ARG A 224 -15.54 0.28 -26.12
CA ARG A 224 -16.15 0.32 -24.79
C ARG A 224 -15.03 0.41 -23.78
N PHE A 225 -15.16 1.33 -22.84
CA PHE A 225 -14.07 1.62 -21.95
C PHE A 225 -14.53 2.23 -20.63
N ALA A 226 -13.66 2.07 -19.65
CA ALA A 226 -13.81 2.58 -18.31
C ALA A 226 -12.53 3.35 -17.94
N VAL A 227 -12.72 4.44 -17.22
CA VAL A 227 -11.65 5.34 -16.81
C VAL A 227 -11.80 5.60 -15.33
N SER A 228 -10.69 5.56 -14.62
CA SER A 228 -10.58 5.89 -13.22
C SER A 228 -9.45 6.89 -13.05
N MET A 229 -9.69 7.92 -12.24
CA MET A 229 -8.69 8.89 -11.83
C MET A 229 -8.51 8.83 -10.33
N ALA A 230 -7.26 8.91 -9.87
CA ALA A 230 -6.92 8.95 -8.45
C ALA A 230 -5.94 10.10 -8.19
N ALA A 231 -6.23 10.89 -7.17
CA ALA A 231 -5.41 12.00 -6.72
C ALA A 231 -4.55 11.58 -5.53
N PHE A 232 -3.26 11.91 -5.58
CA PHE A 232 -2.30 11.61 -4.54
C PHE A 232 -1.59 12.88 -4.08
N SER A 233 -1.58 13.10 -2.77
CA SER A 233 -0.80 14.16 -2.15
C SER A 233 0.55 13.64 -1.68
N ASN A 234 1.48 14.55 -1.36
CA ASN A 234 2.79 14.21 -0.78
C ASN A 234 3.63 13.26 -1.64
N VAL A 235 3.50 13.32 -2.96
CA VAL A 235 4.34 12.57 -3.89
C VAL A 235 5.60 13.39 -4.19
N ARG A 236 6.75 12.72 -4.36
CA ARG A 236 8.01 13.38 -4.72
C ARG A 236 7.91 14.12 -6.06
N ALA A 237 8.10 15.44 -6.04
CA ALA A 237 7.91 16.30 -7.22
C ALA A 237 8.81 15.96 -8.43
N ASN A 238 10.11 15.76 -8.19
CA ASN A 238 11.11 15.61 -9.26
C ASN A 238 11.27 14.17 -9.77
N SER A 239 10.76 13.18 -9.02
CA SER A 239 10.85 11.76 -9.35
C SER A 239 9.68 11.05 -8.70
N PRO A 240 8.44 11.25 -9.20
CA PRO A 240 7.26 10.72 -8.54
C PRO A 240 7.14 9.20 -8.66
N ILE A 241 7.75 8.60 -9.70
CA ILE A 241 7.61 7.18 -10.01
C ILE A 241 8.92 6.46 -9.69
N GLY A 242 8.87 5.51 -8.76
CA GLY A 242 10.02 4.70 -8.38
C GLY A 242 10.22 3.50 -9.30
N SER A 243 9.13 2.79 -9.62
CA SER A 243 9.16 1.65 -10.53
C SER A 243 7.80 1.42 -11.18
N ILE A 244 7.82 0.75 -12.33
CA ILE A 244 6.63 0.30 -13.05
C ILE A 244 6.84 -1.17 -13.40
N SER A 245 5.85 -2.00 -13.09
CA SER A 245 5.81 -3.43 -13.41
C SER A 245 4.50 -3.75 -14.12
N ILE A 246 4.53 -4.69 -15.06
CA ILE A 246 3.36 -5.04 -15.88
C ILE A 246 3.20 -6.55 -15.92
N TYR A 247 1.96 -7.01 -15.78
CA TYR A 247 1.58 -8.41 -15.92
C TYR A 247 0.40 -8.57 -16.89
N LYS A 248 0.41 -9.68 -17.61
CA LYS A 248 -0.66 -10.12 -18.52
C LYS A 248 -0.88 -11.60 -18.31
N ASN A 249 -2.13 -12.03 -18.27
CA ASN A 249 -2.41 -13.46 -18.35
C ASN A 249 -2.16 -13.99 -19.77
N THR A 250 -1.70 -15.23 -19.86
CA THR A 250 -1.35 -15.88 -21.13
C THR A 250 -2.57 -16.45 -21.87
N SER A 251 -3.65 -16.71 -21.14
CA SER A 251 -4.91 -17.18 -21.68
C SER A 251 -6.06 -16.72 -20.79
N LYS A 252 -7.28 -16.84 -21.30
CA LYS A 252 -8.50 -16.54 -20.56
C LYS A 252 -8.74 -17.39 -19.31
N SER A 253 -7.96 -18.46 -19.12
CA SER A 253 -8.09 -19.39 -18.00
C SER A 253 -6.84 -19.47 -17.12
N SER A 254 -5.78 -18.73 -17.45
CA SER A 254 -4.55 -18.67 -16.67
C SER A 254 -4.46 -17.38 -15.86
N GLY A 255 -3.72 -17.41 -14.75
CA GLY A 255 -3.39 -16.19 -14.01
C GLY A 255 -4.60 -15.45 -13.44
N LEU A 256 -5.67 -16.18 -13.07
CA LEU A 256 -6.93 -15.59 -12.62
C LEU A 256 -6.85 -14.95 -11.23
N ASN A 257 -5.74 -15.17 -10.52
CA ASN A 257 -5.40 -14.60 -9.22
C ASN A 257 -4.05 -13.89 -9.33
N PRO A 258 -3.99 -12.69 -9.94
CA PRO A 258 -2.75 -11.97 -10.08
C PRO A 258 -2.07 -11.72 -8.73
N LEU A 259 -0.75 -11.89 -8.69
CA LEU A 259 0.09 -11.45 -7.59
C LEU A 259 0.28 -9.92 -7.65
N ALA A 260 0.49 -9.29 -6.50
CA ALA A 260 0.91 -7.91 -6.42
C ALA A 260 2.27 -7.75 -7.12
N LEU A 261 2.38 -6.75 -7.99
CA LEU A 261 3.60 -6.45 -8.70
C LEU A 261 4.42 -5.45 -7.89
N GLU A 262 5.38 -5.96 -7.13
CA GLU A 262 6.21 -5.15 -6.22
C GLU A 262 7.69 -5.29 -6.55
N PRO A 263 8.46 -4.20 -6.65
CA PRO A 263 9.90 -4.27 -6.71
C PRO A 263 10.47 -4.70 -5.34
N ALA A 264 11.59 -5.43 -5.36
CA ALA A 264 12.29 -5.84 -4.14
C ALA A 264 12.84 -4.66 -3.33
N SER A 265 13.03 -3.49 -3.95
CA SER A 265 13.70 -2.32 -3.38
C SER A 265 12.74 -1.18 -2.99
N MET A 266 11.48 -1.47 -2.66
CA MET A 266 10.52 -0.44 -2.26
C MET A 266 10.77 0.04 -0.82
N ASN A 267 10.78 1.36 -0.62
CA ASN A 267 10.94 1.94 0.72
C ASN A 267 9.63 1.87 1.52
N ALA A 268 9.72 1.87 2.85
CA ALA A 268 8.55 1.91 3.74
C ALA A 268 7.65 3.15 3.52
N ASN A 269 8.22 4.24 2.99
CA ASN A 269 7.51 5.49 2.73
C ASN A 269 6.89 5.57 1.33
N ASP A 270 7.15 4.59 0.47
CA ASP A 270 6.61 4.56 -0.88
C ASP A 270 5.18 3.98 -0.88
N LEU A 271 4.39 4.36 -1.88
CA LEU A 271 3.04 3.85 -2.08
C LEU A 271 3.01 2.92 -3.29
N ASN A 272 2.68 1.66 -3.06
CA ASN A 272 2.44 0.66 -4.10
C ASN A 272 0.99 0.76 -4.58
N ILE A 273 0.81 0.95 -5.88
CA ILE A 273 -0.49 1.03 -6.53
C ILE A 273 -0.60 -0.14 -7.50
N GLN A 274 -1.64 -0.94 -7.36
CA GLN A 274 -1.97 -2.02 -8.26
C GLN A 274 -3.21 -1.61 -9.07
N ILE A 275 -3.04 -1.55 -10.39
CA ILE A 275 -4.07 -1.17 -11.34
C ILE A 275 -4.39 -2.41 -12.15
N ILE A 276 -5.65 -2.80 -12.16
CA ILE A 276 -6.11 -4.04 -12.79
C ILE A 276 -7.17 -3.69 -13.81
N ALA A 277 -6.89 -3.98 -15.08
CA ALA A 277 -7.86 -3.99 -16.16
C ALA A 277 -8.28 -5.44 -16.45
N GLY A 278 -9.57 -5.69 -16.50
CA GLY A 278 -10.13 -7.00 -16.81
C GLY A 278 -11.19 -6.94 -17.89
N GLU A 279 -11.30 -8.01 -18.68
CA GLU A 279 -12.56 -8.34 -19.35
C GLU A 279 -13.55 -8.85 -18.29
N GLY A 280 -14.79 -8.37 -18.34
CA GLY A 280 -15.82 -8.66 -17.35
C GLY A 280 -15.90 -7.61 -16.25
N SER A 281 -16.62 -7.95 -15.18
CA SER A 281 -16.46 -7.33 -13.87
C SER A 281 -15.83 -8.38 -12.97
N PRO A 282 -14.49 -8.47 -12.90
CA PRO A 282 -13.79 -9.41 -12.03
C PRO A 282 -14.11 -9.20 -10.55
N TRP A 283 -14.59 -8.01 -10.18
CA TRP A 283 -14.85 -7.59 -8.82
C TRP A 283 -15.96 -8.42 -8.19
N VAL A 284 -15.65 -9.13 -7.11
CA VAL A 284 -16.64 -9.86 -6.30
C VAL A 284 -17.15 -8.92 -5.22
N ASN A 285 -18.47 -8.76 -5.05
CA ASN A 285 -19.08 -7.89 -4.04
C ASN A 285 -18.54 -6.45 -4.01
N GLY A 286 -18.10 -5.93 -5.16
CA GLY A 286 -17.52 -4.59 -5.26
C GLY A 286 -16.19 -4.44 -4.53
N THR A 287 -15.35 -5.48 -4.53
CA THR A 287 -13.95 -5.39 -4.12
C THR A 287 -13.04 -5.94 -5.22
N ILE A 288 -11.81 -5.42 -5.29
CA ILE A 288 -10.69 -5.97 -6.06
C ILE A 288 -10.03 -7.11 -5.28
N GLY A 289 -10.19 -7.16 -3.96
CA GLY A 289 -9.88 -8.33 -3.14
C GLY A 289 -8.41 -8.73 -3.14
N MET A 290 -7.49 -7.78 -3.37
CA MET A 290 -6.05 -8.05 -3.33
C MET A 290 -5.54 -7.95 -1.90
N SER A 291 -4.86 -9.00 -1.43
CA SER A 291 -4.44 -9.06 -0.03
C SER A 291 -3.49 -7.94 0.36
N SER A 292 -3.68 -7.37 1.53
CA SER A 292 -2.91 -6.26 2.11
C SER A 292 -3.03 -4.97 1.31
N PHE A 293 -3.93 -4.87 0.33
CA PHE A 293 -4.23 -3.63 -0.39
C PHE A 293 -5.62 -3.10 -0.04
N VAL A 294 -5.75 -1.78 -0.07
CA VAL A 294 -7.01 -1.05 0.11
C VAL A 294 -7.54 -0.64 -1.25
N ASP A 295 -8.75 -1.11 -1.58
CA ASP A 295 -9.45 -0.71 -2.79
C ASP A 295 -9.86 0.76 -2.69
N ILE A 296 -9.50 1.54 -3.71
CA ILE A 296 -9.82 2.97 -3.74
C ILE A 296 -10.82 3.34 -4.83
N GLU A 297 -10.75 2.68 -5.99
CA GLU A 297 -11.62 3.00 -7.11
C GLU A 297 -11.83 1.76 -7.96
N GLN A 298 -13.06 1.54 -8.42
CA GLN A 298 -13.38 0.48 -9.35
C GLN A 298 -14.57 0.89 -10.21
N ILE A 299 -14.53 0.54 -11.48
CA ILE A 299 -15.63 0.81 -12.39
C ILE A 299 -15.66 -0.25 -13.48
N SER A 300 -16.86 -0.55 -13.95
CA SER A 300 -17.09 -1.52 -15.03
C SER A 300 -17.97 -0.87 -16.10
N ALA A 301 -17.50 -0.90 -17.34
CA ALA A 301 -18.31 -0.56 -18.50
C ALA A 301 -19.19 -1.76 -18.87
N PRO A 302 -20.52 -1.64 -18.79
CA PRO A 302 -21.41 -2.77 -19.05
C PRO A 302 -21.34 -3.20 -20.52
N GLY A 303 -21.50 -4.51 -20.75
CA GLY A 303 -21.54 -5.09 -22.09
C GLY A 303 -22.78 -5.96 -22.29
N THR A 304 -23.52 -5.71 -23.37
CA THR A 304 -24.73 -6.49 -23.75
C THR A 304 -24.44 -7.60 -24.77
N LEU A 305 -23.49 -7.37 -25.69
CA LEU A 305 -23.11 -8.27 -26.80
C LEU A 305 -21.64 -8.70 -26.81
N PHE A 306 -20.79 -8.01 -26.04
CA PHE A 306 -19.35 -8.26 -25.90
C PHE A 306 -19.04 -8.30 -24.40
N PRO A 307 -18.01 -9.02 -23.94
CA PRO A 307 -17.62 -8.99 -22.54
C PRO A 307 -17.46 -7.54 -22.09
N SER A 308 -17.98 -7.22 -20.91
CA SER A 308 -17.74 -5.93 -20.26
C SER A 308 -16.24 -5.69 -20.11
N ASN A 309 -15.84 -4.47 -19.82
CA ASN A 309 -14.47 -4.20 -19.41
C ASN A 309 -14.51 -3.45 -18.08
N SER A 310 -13.48 -3.63 -17.28
CA SER A 310 -13.39 -2.99 -15.98
C SER A 310 -12.00 -2.44 -15.73
N ILE A 311 -11.94 -1.51 -14.79
CA ILE A 311 -10.69 -1.08 -14.18
C ILE A 311 -10.86 -0.93 -12.68
N GLY A 312 -9.85 -1.36 -11.93
CA GLY A 312 -9.77 -1.25 -10.49
C GLY A 312 -8.40 -0.75 -10.06
N ILE A 313 -8.37 0.07 -9.01
CA ILE A 313 -7.15 0.57 -8.37
C ILE A 313 -7.19 0.20 -6.89
N THR A 314 -6.12 -0.41 -6.42
CA THR A 314 -5.93 -0.76 -5.01
C THR A 314 -4.51 -0.36 -4.58
N LEU A 315 -4.34 0.02 -3.32
CA LEU A 315 -3.07 0.58 -2.84
C LEU A 315 -2.58 -0.05 -1.55
N ARG A 316 -1.27 -0.05 -1.36
CA ARG A 316 -0.62 -0.41 -0.10
C ARG A 316 0.61 0.45 0.10
N ARG A 317 0.91 0.81 1.33
CA ARG A 317 2.18 1.44 1.66
C ARG A 317 3.29 0.41 1.89
N GLY A 318 4.48 0.71 1.40
CA GLY A 318 5.69 -0.07 1.67
C GLY A 318 5.72 -1.43 0.97
N SER A 319 6.87 -2.09 1.09
CA SER A 319 7.12 -3.42 0.53
C SER A 319 6.49 -4.54 1.38
N SER A 320 6.28 -5.72 0.80
CA SER A 320 5.98 -6.95 1.57
C SER A 320 7.22 -7.84 1.67
N ALA A 321 8.42 -7.24 1.74
CA ALA A 321 9.70 -7.87 1.40
C ALA A 321 10.04 -9.19 2.14
N SER A 322 9.32 -9.55 3.20
CA SER A 322 9.51 -10.78 3.98
C SER A 322 8.49 -11.90 3.69
N LEU A 323 7.47 -11.67 2.87
CA LEU A 323 6.37 -12.62 2.64
C LEU A 323 6.07 -12.82 1.15
N THR A 324 5.46 -13.98 0.81
CA THR A 324 4.93 -14.21 -0.55
C THR A 324 4.10 -13.01 -0.99
N PRO A 325 4.35 -12.45 -2.20
CA PRO A 325 3.62 -11.28 -2.69
C PRO A 325 2.12 -11.51 -2.54
N PRO A 326 1.39 -10.54 -1.99
CA PRO A 326 -0.04 -10.70 -1.83
C PRO A 326 -0.73 -10.97 -3.16
N GLN A 327 -1.84 -11.70 -3.14
CA GLN A 327 -2.57 -12.08 -4.34
C GLN A 327 -4.02 -11.65 -4.27
N MET A 328 -4.67 -11.57 -5.42
CA MET A 328 -6.12 -11.39 -5.53
C MET A 328 -6.86 -12.63 -5.01
N HIS A 329 -7.71 -12.44 -4.00
CA HIS A 329 -8.52 -13.47 -3.35
C HIS A 329 -9.80 -13.83 -4.11
N HIS A 330 -10.05 -13.29 -5.29
CA HIS A 330 -11.08 -13.82 -6.17
C HIS A 330 -10.52 -14.09 -7.54
N SER A 331 -10.94 -15.23 -8.09
CA SER A 331 -10.70 -15.53 -9.49
C SER A 331 -11.55 -14.54 -10.27
N ILE A 332 -10.99 -13.97 -11.32
CA ILE A 332 -11.77 -13.24 -12.31
C ILE A 332 -12.83 -14.21 -12.84
N PHE A 333 -14.06 -14.04 -12.35
CA PHE A 333 -15.19 -14.84 -12.76
C PHE A 333 -15.40 -14.58 -14.24
N PHE A 334 -15.45 -15.67 -15.01
CA PHE A 334 -15.48 -15.72 -16.48
C PHE A 334 -14.13 -15.58 -17.18
N SER A 335 -14.00 -16.39 -18.23
CA SER A 335 -12.83 -16.49 -19.10
C SER A 335 -12.53 -15.17 -19.80
N GLY A 336 -11.63 -14.37 -19.22
CA GLY A 336 -11.30 -13.02 -19.68
C GLY A 336 -9.80 -12.76 -19.74
N TYR A 337 -9.40 -11.84 -20.62
CA TYR A 337 -8.05 -11.27 -20.57
C TYR A 337 -7.91 -10.31 -19.39
N LEU A 338 -6.70 -10.25 -18.84
CA LEU A 338 -6.32 -9.33 -17.77
C LEU A 338 -5.01 -8.65 -18.13
N VAL A 339 -4.93 -7.36 -17.79
CA VAL A 339 -3.69 -6.59 -17.73
C VAL A 339 -3.59 -5.93 -16.38
N GLN A 340 -2.46 -6.07 -15.72
CA GLN A 340 -2.17 -5.42 -14.44
C GLN A 340 -0.92 -4.57 -14.56
N ALA A 341 -0.93 -3.42 -13.88
CA ALA A 341 0.25 -2.60 -13.65
C ALA A 341 0.48 -2.38 -12.16
N GLY A 342 1.72 -2.53 -11.71
CA GLY A 342 2.20 -2.11 -10.40
C GLY A 342 2.99 -0.82 -10.56
N ILE A 343 2.59 0.24 -9.87
CA ILE A 343 3.24 1.55 -9.91
C ILE A 343 3.62 1.94 -8.50
N VAL A 344 4.87 2.34 -8.31
CA VAL A 344 5.37 2.80 -7.01
C VAL A 344 5.50 4.31 -7.03
N LEU A 345 4.69 5.00 -6.22
CA LEU A 345 4.86 6.42 -5.99
C LEU A 345 5.88 6.65 -4.88
N GLN A 346 6.88 7.47 -5.18
CA GLN A 346 7.94 7.79 -4.21
C GLN A 346 7.45 8.83 -3.21
N GLY A 347 7.72 8.57 -1.93
CA GLY A 347 7.54 9.57 -0.89
C GLY A 347 8.51 10.75 -0.99
N PRO A 348 8.21 11.88 -0.33
CA PRO A 348 9.17 12.96 -0.19
C PRO A 348 10.36 12.46 0.65
N LEU A 349 11.55 12.96 0.32
CA LEU A 349 12.79 12.63 1.03
C LEU A 349 12.79 13.14 2.47
#